data_AF-A0A6S7GYK8-F1
#
_entry.id   AF-A0A6S7GYK8-F1
#
_cell.length_a   1.000
_cell.length_b   1.000
_cell.length_c   1.000
_cell.angle_alpha   90.00
_cell.angle_beta   90.00
_cell.angle_gamma   90.00
#
_symmetry.space_group_name_H-M   'P 1'
#
loop_
_entity.id
_entity.type
_entity.pdbx_description
1 polymer ?
#
loop_
_entity_poly.entity_id
_entity_poly.type
_entity_poly.pdbx_seq_one_letter_code
_entity_poly.pdbx_strand_id
1 'polypeptide(L)'
;VFASHRPAEMKQPDSPFFPAINWRRKPELEGPLGKNEIGKFIFKAANFPVKISNHSFRKTFILWMDAEVPENYVAQLSAHKNLTSLHNYNFATASHQRKTSFA
;
A
#
# COMPACT_ATOMS: atom_id res chain seq x y z
N VAL A 1 7.79 9.86 28.37
CA VAL A 1 7.42 11.28 28.58
C VAL A 1 5.90 11.48 28.71
N PHE A 2 5.04 10.90 27.86
CA PHE A 2 3.57 11.05 28.01
C PHE A 2 2.94 10.45 29.28
N ALA A 3 3.56 9.45 29.90
CA ALA A 3 3.02 8.79 31.10
C ALA A 3 3.06 9.67 32.36
N SER A 4 4.02 10.61 32.46
CA SER A 4 4.19 11.48 33.64
C SER A 4 3.19 12.64 33.68
N HIS A 5 2.60 13.01 32.54
CA HIS A 5 1.60 14.09 32.45
C HIS A 5 0.17 13.62 32.77
N ARG A 6 -0.04 12.35 33.14
CA ARG A 6 -1.40 11.84 33.37
C ARG A 6 -1.92 12.22 34.77
N PRO A 7 -3.17 12.71 34.88
CA PRO A 7 -3.88 12.90 36.14
C PRO A 7 -3.92 11.60 36.95
N ALA A 8 -3.96 11.73 38.27
CA ALA A 8 -3.98 10.59 39.18
C ALA A 8 -5.24 9.74 39.00
N GLU A 9 -6.39 10.35 38.65
CA GLU A 9 -7.63 9.61 38.42
C GLU A 9 -7.53 8.69 37.19
N MET A 10 -6.75 9.08 36.17
CA MET A 10 -6.61 8.29 34.94
C MET A 10 -5.67 7.08 35.08
N LYS A 11 -5.04 6.92 36.25
CA LYS A 11 -4.17 5.77 36.59
C LYS A 11 -4.92 4.68 37.35
N GLN A 12 -6.22 4.84 37.61
CA GLN A 12 -7.01 3.80 38.26
C GLN A 12 -7.37 2.68 37.27
N PRO A 13 -7.47 1.41 37.70
CA PRO A 13 -7.81 0.28 36.83
C PRO A 13 -9.13 0.46 36.07
N ASP A 14 -10.08 1.16 36.70
CA ASP A 14 -11.43 1.42 36.17
C ASP A 14 -11.47 2.61 35.20
N SER A 15 -10.35 3.32 35.03
CA SER A 15 -10.26 4.41 34.06
C SER A 15 -10.31 3.82 32.64
N PRO A 16 -11.13 4.36 31.73
CA PRO A 16 -11.17 3.92 30.33
C PRO A 16 -9.83 4.17 29.60
N PHE A 17 -8.93 4.96 30.20
CA PHE A 17 -7.58 5.23 29.70
C PHE A 17 -6.48 4.54 30.51
N PHE A 18 -6.85 3.65 31.44
CA PHE A 18 -5.88 2.80 32.11
C PHE A 18 -5.17 1.95 31.05
N PRO A 19 -3.83 2.02 30.94
CA PRO A 19 -3.13 1.16 30.01
C PRO A 19 -3.35 -0.26 30.47
N ALA A 20 -4.25 -0.98 29.80
CA ALA A 20 -4.44 -2.40 30.02
C ALA A 20 -3.06 -3.06 29.97
N ILE A 21 -2.65 -3.64 31.10
CA ILE A 21 -1.44 -4.46 31.21
C ILE A 21 -1.47 -5.40 30.03
N ASN A 22 -0.40 -5.43 29.22
CA ASN A 22 -0.27 -6.27 28.03
C ASN A 22 -0.62 -7.72 28.40
N TRP A 23 -1.89 -8.07 28.24
CA TRP A 23 -2.37 -9.44 28.34
C TRP A 23 -1.64 -10.19 27.24
N ARG A 24 -0.77 -11.12 27.62
CA ARG A 24 0.08 -11.86 26.68
C ARG A 24 -0.82 -12.43 25.58
N ARG A 25 -0.84 -11.78 24.42
CA ARG A 25 -1.54 -12.29 23.25
C ARG A 25 -0.90 -13.63 22.92
N LYS A 26 -1.72 -14.67 22.76
CA LYS A 26 -1.27 -15.97 22.26
C LYS A 26 -0.47 -15.73 20.96
N PRO A 27 0.58 -16.53 20.68
CA PRO A 27 1.29 -16.47 19.41
C PRO A 27 0.44 -17.16 18.34
N GLU A 28 -0.74 -16.60 18.06
CA GLU A 28 -1.49 -16.93 16.86
C GLU A 28 -0.97 -16.04 15.74
N LEU A 29 -0.75 -16.66 14.58
CA LEU A 29 -0.14 -16.09 13.37
C LEU A 29 -0.99 -15.00 12.70
N GLU A 30 -1.63 -14.06 13.41
CA GLU A 30 -2.71 -13.28 12.78
C GLU A 30 -2.70 -11.80 13.18
N GLY A 31 -1.57 -11.15 12.91
CA GLY A 31 -1.47 -9.69 12.88
C GLY A 31 -1.35 -9.19 11.43
N PRO A 32 -1.82 -7.96 11.12
CA PRO A 32 -1.62 -7.39 9.79
C PRO A 32 -0.13 -7.34 9.47
N LEU A 33 0.23 -7.87 8.30
CA LEU A 33 1.61 -7.81 7.81
C LEU A 33 2.04 -6.36 7.66
N GLY A 34 3.28 -6.06 8.06
CA GLY A 34 3.87 -4.74 7.85
C GLY A 34 3.91 -4.38 6.37
N LYS A 35 3.78 -3.08 6.04
CA LYS A 35 3.75 -2.56 4.65
C LYS A 35 4.90 -3.04 3.75
N ASN A 36 6.02 -3.45 4.34
CA ASN A 36 7.23 -3.90 3.63
C ASN A 36 7.35 -5.43 3.52
N GLU A 37 6.49 -6.19 4.20
CA GLU A 37 6.58 -7.66 4.20
C GLU A 37 6.10 -8.25 2.87
N ILE A 38 5.07 -7.65 2.26
CA ILE A 38 4.51 -8.08 0.96
C ILE A 38 5.60 -8.13 -0.13
N GLY A 39 6.47 -7.12 -0.17
CA GLY A 39 7.56 -7.07 -1.15
C GLY A 39 8.50 -8.28 -1.03
N LYS A 40 8.79 -8.73 0.19
CA LYS A 40 9.66 -9.89 0.44
C LYS A 40 9.06 -11.18 -0.11
N PHE A 41 7.74 -11.36 -0.01
CA PHE A 41 7.05 -12.53 -0.54
C PHE A 41 7.06 -12.56 -2.06
N ILE A 42 6.75 -11.44 -2.72
CA ILE A 42 6.70 -11.37 -4.19
C ILE A 42 8.08 -11.67 -4.79
N PHE A 43 9.15 -11.11 -4.21
CA PHE A 43 10.50 -11.38 -4.67
C PHE A 43 10.90 -12.85 -4.53
N LYS A 44 10.56 -13.45 -3.39
CA LYS A 44 10.90 -14.84 -3.11
C LYS A 44 10.09 -15.81 -3.96
N ALA A 45 8.83 -15.49 -4.26
CA ALA A 45 7.94 -16.36 -5.03
C ALA A 45 8.21 -16.32 -6.54
N ALA A 46 8.54 -15.14 -7.09
CA ALA A 46 8.55 -14.95 -8.54
C ALA A 46 9.95 -14.96 -9.18
N ASN A 47 11.02 -15.15 -8.39
CA ASN A 47 12.41 -15.20 -8.84
C ASN A 47 12.76 -14.13 -9.89
N PHE A 48 12.27 -12.90 -9.67
CA PHE A 48 12.40 -11.83 -10.65
C PHE A 48 13.87 -11.38 -10.77
N PRO A 49 14.38 -11.14 -12.00
CA PRO A 49 15.75 -10.70 -12.23
C PRO A 49 15.98 -9.23 -11.81
N VAL A 50 14.93 -8.48 -11.51
CA VAL A 50 14.98 -7.04 -11.20
C VAL A 50 14.21 -6.75 -9.92
N LYS A 51 14.70 -5.78 -9.13
CA LYS A 51 14.01 -5.27 -7.93
C LYS A 51 12.72 -4.53 -8.31
N ILE A 52 11.58 -5.22 -8.32
CA ILE A 52 10.23 -4.67 -8.42
C ILE A 52 9.72 -4.22 -7.05
N SER A 53 9.51 -2.91 -6.87
CA SER A 53 8.80 -2.38 -5.70
C SER A 53 7.28 -2.49 -5.89
N ASN A 54 6.53 -2.45 -4.77
CA ASN A 54 5.05 -2.34 -4.81
C ASN A 54 4.60 -1.12 -5.64
N HIS A 55 5.37 -0.03 -5.60
CA HIS A 55 5.07 1.18 -6.37
C HIS A 55 5.24 0.98 -7.89
N SER A 56 6.32 0.30 -8.32
CA SER A 56 6.51 -0.04 -9.73
C SER A 56 5.46 -1.04 -10.22
N PHE A 57 5.03 -1.99 -9.38
CA PHE A 57 3.94 -2.90 -9.72
C PHE A 57 2.63 -2.13 -9.94
N ARG A 58 2.28 -1.21 -9.03
CA ARG A 58 1.13 -0.32 -9.18
C ARG A 58 1.22 0.52 -10.47
N LYS A 59 2.41 1.02 -10.83
CA LYS A 59 2.61 1.76 -12.09
C LYS A 59 2.23 0.94 -13.32
N THR A 60 2.76 -0.27 -13.41
CA THR A 60 2.48 -1.18 -14.53
C THR A 60 1.00 -1.57 -14.58
N PHE A 61 0.38 -1.82 -13.43
CA PHE A 61 -1.04 -2.16 -13.37
C PHE A 61 -1.96 -1.03 -13.88
N ILE A 62 -1.66 0.21 -13.50
CA ILE A 62 -2.39 1.39 -13.99
C ILE A 62 -2.26 1.51 -15.50
N LEU A 63 -1.04 1.36 -16.04
CA LEU A 63 -0.79 1.41 -17.48
C LEU A 63 -1.57 0.32 -18.25
N TRP A 64 -1.69 -0.87 -17.68
CA TRP A 64 -2.43 -1.94 -18.31
C TRP A 64 -3.94 -1.67 -18.35
N MET A 65 -4.51 -1.13 -17.28
CA MET A 65 -5.93 -0.77 -17.25
C MET A 65 -6.28 0.39 -18.18
N ASP A 66 -5.36 1.31 -18.44
CA ASP A 66 -5.58 2.47 -19.32
C ASP A 66 -5.90 2.07 -20.77
N ALA A 67 -5.51 0.86 -21.20
CA ALA A 67 -5.77 0.36 -22.56
C ALA A 67 -7.23 -0.11 -22.78
N GLU A 68 -7.94 -0.49 -21.72
CA GLU A 68 -9.25 -1.18 -21.82
C GLU A 68 -10.34 -0.51 -20.97
N VAL A 69 -9.97 0.29 -19.97
CA VAL A 69 -10.88 0.85 -18.97
C VAL A 69 -10.94 2.37 -19.11
N PRO A 70 -12.14 2.99 -19.02
CA PRO A 70 -12.26 4.44 -19.05
C PRO A 70 -11.41 5.11 -17.96
N GLU A 71 -10.74 6.19 -18.32
CA GLU A 71 -9.75 6.87 -17.47
C GLU A 71 -10.31 7.30 -16.10
N ASN A 72 -11.58 7.71 -16.04
CA ASN A 72 -12.25 8.08 -14.78
C ASN A 72 -12.36 6.90 -13.80
N TYR A 73 -12.56 5.68 -14.31
CA TYR A 73 -12.59 4.47 -13.49
C TYR A 73 -11.18 4.09 -13.01
N VAL A 74 -10.18 4.20 -13.88
CA VAL A 74 -8.78 3.97 -13.52
C VAL A 74 -8.34 4.95 -12.44
N ALA A 75 -8.69 6.24 -12.55
CA ALA A 75 -8.41 7.27 -11.55
C ALA A 75 -9.03 6.94 -10.19
N GLN A 76 -10.28 6.46 -10.16
CA GLN A 76 -10.95 6.06 -8.91
C GLN A 76 -10.26 4.84 -8.27
N LEU A 77 -10.00 3.77 -9.04
CA LEU A 77 -9.37 2.55 -8.53
C LEU A 77 -7.95 2.77 -8.01
N SER A 78 -7.22 3.68 -8.65
CA SER A 78 -5.88 4.07 -8.25
C SER A 78 -5.86 5.17 -7.18
N ALA A 79 -7.03 5.71 -6.79
CA ALA A 79 -7.15 6.83 -5.87
C ALA A 79 -6.39 8.11 -6.32
N HIS A 80 -6.31 8.34 -7.63
CA HIS A 80 -5.82 9.60 -8.20
C HIS A 80 -6.91 10.66 -8.15
N LYS A 81 -6.64 11.79 -7.48
CA LYS A 81 -7.60 12.90 -7.33
C LYS A 81 -7.74 13.79 -8.57
N ASN A 82 -6.77 13.71 -9.48
CA ASN A 82 -6.73 14.48 -10.72
C ASN A 82 -6.14 13.64 -11.84
N LEU A 83 -6.64 13.85 -13.06
CA LEU A 83 -6.17 13.14 -14.25
C LEU A 83 -4.70 13.48 -14.56
N THR A 84 -4.23 14.68 -14.24
CA THR A 84 -2.81 15.04 -14.40
C THR A 84 -1.87 14.13 -13.60
N SER A 85 -2.24 13.71 -12.39
CA SER A 85 -1.42 12.76 -11.63
C SER A 85 -1.48 11.35 -12.19
N LEU A 86 -2.57 10.99 -12.86
CA LEU A 86 -2.72 9.73 -13.59
C LEU A 86 -1.89 9.75 -14.88
N HIS A 87 -1.92 10.83 -15.66
CA HIS A 87 -1.10 10.99 -16.87
C HIS A 87 0.40 10.91 -16.59
N ASN A 88 0.86 11.25 -15.38
CA ASN A 88 2.26 11.03 -14.97
C ASN A 88 2.67 9.55 -14.88
N TYR A 89 1.69 8.63 -14.85
CA TYR A 89 1.93 7.19 -14.97
C TYR A 89 1.94 6.74 -16.43
N ASN A 90 1.47 7.59 -17.34
CA ASN A 90 1.28 7.33 -18.77
C ASN A 90 2.53 7.60 -19.62
N PHE A 91 3.71 7.71 -18.98
CA PHE A 91 4.99 7.62 -19.69
C PHE A 91 5.21 6.16 -20.10
N ALA A 92 4.48 5.75 -21.13
CA ALA A 92 4.64 4.49 -21.82
C ALA A 92 6.13 4.32 -22.14
N THR A 93 6.74 3.27 -21.61
CA THR A 93 8.07 2.85 -22.02
C THR A 93 8.05 2.66 -23.54
N ALA A 94 9.14 2.94 -24.27
CA ALA A 94 9.16 2.89 -25.74
C ALA A 94 8.64 1.56 -26.36
N SER A 95 8.59 0.49 -25.56
CA SER A 95 7.97 -0.80 -25.89
C SER A 95 6.44 -0.80 -25.81
N HIS A 96 5.83 -0.09 -24.84
CA HIS A 96 4.37 0.08 -24.74
C HIS A 96 3.85 0.98 -25.87
N GLN A 97 4.53 2.10 -26.16
CA GLN A 97 4.19 2.97 -27.29
C GLN A 97 4.19 2.20 -28.62
N ARG A 98 5.16 1.30 -28.82
CA ARG A 98 5.23 0.45 -30.02
C ARG A 98 4.09 -0.56 -30.11
N LYS A 99 3.57 -1.09 -29.01
CA LYS A 99 2.46 -2.05 -29.05
C LYS A 99 1.10 -1.38 -29.31
N THR A 100 0.92 -0.14 -28.87
CA THR A 100 -0.33 0.61 -29.07
C THR A 100 -0.40 1.34 -30.42
N SER A 101 0.72 1.51 -31.13
CA SER A 101 0.78 2.16 -32.46
C SER A 101 0.58 1.19 -33.65
N PHE A 102 0.46 -0.12 -33.40
CA PHE A 102 0.13 -1.13 -34.41
C PHE A 102 -1.27 -1.75 -34.23
N ALA A 103 -2.14 -1.09 -33.44
CA ALA A 103 -3.55 -1.44 -33.31
C ALA A 103 -4.42 -0.53 -34.18
#